data_AF-A0A2V1C711-F1
#
_entry.id   AF-A0A2V1C711-F1
#
_cell.length_a   1.000
_cell.length_b   1.000
_cell.length_c   1.000
_cell.angle_alpha   90.00
_cell.angle_beta   90.00
_cell.angle_gamma   90.00
#
_symmetry.space_group_name_H-M   'P 1'
#
loop_
_entity.id
_entity.type
_entity.pdbx_description
1 polymer ?
#
loop_
_entity_poly.entity_id
_entity_poly.type
_entity_poly.pdbx_seq_one_letter_code
_entity_poly.pdbx_strand_id
1 'polypeptide(L)'
;MAVLATLPGIRVTICLDGDILKEYSAQNTPVQHENPAAISHQESCTVTKFVEATTGEPFTINIAVNEPYEMTSPSLTFHVIADGQIIRKPLMMASAYKNLEWKRVVEGLPAQVNGPKSTVLPLTFSEIAYGDDIPKPSIGDHVETIGKVGEIVVKVYRANSTRKGSFTPSEFAQTDFDTTKYHTKAIVKNNQSHGISLGAPKLSKAVIAFASENLDGLDFPIAIYKFMYRSRAALKSLMVIPASPSPSPSPSPSPSPSTEPEPESESSLNASPPSTPSLPRLTSIEEFERQQKEDREIFMRLHRMRVTPNPTTVPSIETTTKIKPEPAIMPSPVIKSEKVATPKVKREREDASPTPAPKKKKLKVTTIIDLTEDDEESAIVVE
;
A
#
# COMPACT_ATOMS: atom_id res chain seq x y z
N MET A 1 12.32 -4.66 13.61
CA MET A 1 11.44 -5.72 13.11
C MET A 1 10.04 -5.53 13.67
N ALA A 2 9.05 -5.42 12.78
CA ALA A 2 7.66 -5.29 13.18
C ALA A 2 7.10 -6.68 13.51
N VAL A 3 6.72 -6.87 14.78
CA VAL A 3 6.09 -8.11 15.28
C VAL A 3 4.86 -7.70 16.07
N LEU A 4 3.74 -8.34 15.78
CA LEU A 4 2.51 -8.15 16.53
C LEU A 4 2.52 -9.09 17.75
N ALA A 5 2.45 -8.53 18.96
CA ALA A 5 2.57 -9.32 20.20
C ALA A 5 1.46 -10.37 20.34
N THR A 6 0.26 -10.09 19.82
CA THR A 6 -0.89 -11.00 19.84
C THR A 6 -0.80 -12.11 18.78
N LEU A 7 0.10 -12.00 17.81
CA LEU A 7 0.27 -12.97 16.73
C LEU A 7 1.76 -13.29 16.52
N PRO A 8 2.42 -13.94 17.49
CA PRO A 8 3.82 -14.28 17.37
C PRO A 8 4.07 -15.24 16.21
N GLY A 9 5.27 -15.18 15.64
CA GLY A 9 5.72 -16.05 14.55
C GLY A 9 5.53 -15.48 13.15
N ILE A 10 4.63 -14.52 12.94
CA ILE A 10 4.56 -13.75 11.67
C ILE A 10 5.48 -12.52 11.77
N ARG A 11 6.29 -12.31 10.73
CA ARG A 11 7.26 -11.21 10.65
C ARG A 11 7.22 -10.60 9.26
N VAL A 12 7.26 -9.27 9.22
CA VAL A 12 7.42 -8.50 7.99
C VAL A 12 8.60 -7.55 8.18
N THR A 13 9.50 -7.50 7.19
CA THR A 13 10.64 -6.58 7.17
C THR A 13 10.79 -5.96 5.80
N ILE A 14 11.28 -4.72 5.77
CA ILE A 14 11.68 -4.04 4.54
C ILE A 14 13.20 -4.16 4.42
N CYS A 15 13.69 -4.62 3.27
CA CYS A 15 15.11 -4.88 3.07
C CYS A 15 15.64 -4.11 1.86
N LEU A 16 16.81 -3.48 2.01
CA LEU A 16 17.53 -2.76 0.96
C LEU A 16 18.80 -3.57 0.65
N ASP A 17 18.95 -4.04 -0.59
CA ASP A 17 20.04 -4.95 -0.97
C ASP A 17 20.23 -6.19 -0.07
N GLY A 18 19.14 -6.67 0.53
CA GLY A 18 19.13 -7.82 1.43
C GLY A 18 19.30 -7.48 2.91
N ASP A 19 19.76 -6.27 3.23
CA ASP A 19 19.89 -5.79 4.61
C ASP A 19 18.57 -5.25 5.13
N ILE A 20 18.22 -5.63 6.37
CA ILE A 20 16.99 -5.16 7.02
C ILE A 20 17.12 -3.67 7.33
N LEU A 21 16.19 -2.87 6.82
CA LEU A 21 16.14 -1.45 7.12
C LEU A 21 15.91 -1.21 8.62
N LYS A 22 16.57 -0.18 9.13
CA LYS A 22 16.39 0.24 10.52
C LYS A 22 14.96 0.74 10.72
N GLU A 23 14.27 0.08 11.64
CA GLU A 23 12.91 0.45 12.03
C GLU A 23 12.91 1.31 13.29
N TYR A 24 12.05 2.31 13.31
CA TYR A 24 11.82 3.18 14.46
C TYR A 24 10.39 3.02 14.95
N SER A 25 10.18 3.17 16.26
CA SER A 25 8.85 3.10 16.86
C SER A 25 7.96 4.24 16.35
N ALA A 26 6.72 3.90 16.03
CA ALA A 26 5.68 4.86 15.67
C ALA A 26 4.45 4.62 16.54
N GLN A 27 3.66 5.67 16.76
CA GLN A 27 2.31 5.50 17.28
C GLN A 27 1.41 4.98 16.16
N ASN A 28 0.48 4.09 16.49
CA ASN A 28 -0.50 3.63 15.52
C ASN A 28 -1.42 4.79 15.14
N THR A 29 -1.60 4.99 13.83
CA THR A 29 -2.60 5.94 13.32
C THR A 29 -4.00 5.40 13.62
N PRO A 30 -4.96 6.23 14.08
CA PRO A 30 -6.34 5.82 14.22
C PRO A 30 -6.89 5.24 12.92
N VAL A 31 -7.61 4.13 13.03
CA VAL A 31 -8.20 3.48 11.84
C VAL A 31 -9.48 4.21 11.47
N GLN A 32 -9.61 4.60 10.19
CA GLN A 32 -10.84 5.18 9.65
C GLN A 32 -11.63 4.09 8.94
N HIS A 33 -12.83 3.79 9.44
CA HIS A 33 -13.74 2.81 8.86
C HIS A 33 -15.20 3.14 9.25
N GLU A 34 -16.18 2.79 8.41
CA GLU A 34 -17.60 3.05 8.72
C GLU A 34 -18.12 2.14 9.84
N ASN A 35 -17.65 0.89 9.86
CA ASN A 35 -17.98 -0.11 10.89
C ASN A 35 -17.10 0.05 12.15
N PRO A 36 -17.64 0.41 13.33
CA PRO A 36 -16.88 0.57 14.57
C PRO A 36 -16.19 -0.72 15.06
N ALA A 37 -16.75 -1.89 14.76
CA ALA A 37 -16.15 -3.18 15.11
C ALA A 37 -14.85 -3.41 14.32
N ALA A 38 -14.84 -3.03 13.03
CA ALA A 38 -13.64 -3.11 12.20
C ALA A 38 -12.57 -2.12 12.66
N ILE A 39 -12.94 -0.90 13.10
CA ILE A 39 -11.98 0.05 13.71
C ILE A 39 -11.28 -0.60 14.90
N SER A 40 -12.05 -1.05 15.89
CA SER A 40 -11.51 -1.63 17.12
C SER A 40 -10.64 -2.86 16.85
N HIS A 41 -11.08 -3.71 15.93
CA HIS A 41 -10.33 -4.90 15.51
C HIS A 41 -9.00 -4.53 14.86
N GLN A 42 -9.02 -3.66 13.83
CA GLN A 42 -7.81 -3.26 13.11
C GLN A 42 -6.83 -2.53 14.02
N GLU A 43 -7.30 -1.67 14.92
CA GLU A 43 -6.43 -1.01 15.92
C GLU A 43 -5.73 -2.02 16.84
N SER A 44 -6.42 -3.10 17.22
CA SER A 44 -5.86 -4.16 18.07
C SER A 44 -4.84 -5.06 17.35
N CYS A 45 -4.89 -5.13 16.02
CA CYS A 45 -4.02 -5.99 15.22
C CYS A 45 -3.03 -5.22 14.33
N THR A 46 -2.90 -3.90 14.52
CA THR A 46 -1.97 -3.06 13.76
C THR A 46 -0.66 -2.82 14.53
N VAL A 47 0.47 -2.96 13.84
CA VAL A 47 1.76 -2.46 14.28
C VAL A 47 2.32 -1.48 13.26
N THR A 48 2.65 -0.27 13.72
CA THR A 48 3.22 0.79 12.88
C THR A 48 4.70 1.01 13.21
N LYS A 49 5.53 1.14 12.17
CA LYS A 49 6.95 1.47 12.27
C LYS A 49 7.34 2.52 11.24
N PHE A 50 8.32 3.35 11.57
CA PHE A 50 9.00 4.17 10.57
C PHE A 50 10.21 3.43 10.00
N VAL A 51 10.49 3.64 8.71
CA VAL A 51 11.74 3.21 8.06
C VAL A 51 12.34 4.35 7.26
N GLU A 52 13.66 4.35 7.14
CA GLU A 52 14.38 5.34 6.33
C GLU A 52 14.28 4.97 4.85
N ALA A 53 13.86 5.92 4.01
CA ALA A 53 13.79 5.75 2.56
C ALA A 53 15.03 6.34 1.89
N THR A 54 15.63 5.58 0.99
CA THR A 54 16.78 5.97 0.15
C THR A 54 16.35 6.00 -1.31
N THR A 55 16.47 7.15 -1.97
CA THR A 55 16.04 7.35 -3.36
C THR A 55 16.77 6.43 -4.33
N GLY A 56 16.03 5.82 -5.25
CA GLY A 56 16.57 5.08 -6.40
C GLY A 56 17.06 3.67 -6.10
N GLU A 57 17.25 3.31 -4.84
CA GLU A 57 17.70 1.97 -4.45
C GLU A 57 16.52 0.99 -4.38
N PRO A 58 16.63 -0.20 -4.99
CA PRO A 58 15.56 -1.18 -4.99
C PRO A 58 15.44 -1.84 -3.61
N PHE A 59 14.22 -1.91 -3.10
CA PHE A 59 13.95 -2.59 -1.84
C PHE A 59 13.03 -3.79 -2.05
N THR A 60 13.01 -4.67 -1.06
CA THR A 60 12.17 -5.87 -1.04
C THR A 60 11.36 -5.92 0.25
N ILE A 61 10.20 -6.57 0.19
CA ILE A 61 9.34 -6.80 1.36
C ILE A 61 9.44 -8.29 1.68
N ASN A 62 10.09 -8.58 2.80
CA ASN A 62 10.31 -9.95 3.29
C ASN A 62 9.20 -10.31 4.26
N ILE A 63 8.52 -11.41 3.98
CA ILE A 63 7.44 -11.96 4.79
C ILE A 63 7.91 -13.33 5.27
N ALA A 64 7.89 -13.54 6.58
CA ALA A 64 8.22 -14.83 7.17
C ALA A 64 7.13 -15.25 8.15
N VAL A 65 6.80 -16.52 8.14
CA VAL A 65 5.98 -17.18 9.16
C VAL A 65 6.84 -18.28 9.75
N ASN A 66 7.03 -18.26 11.06
CA ASN A 66 7.83 -19.24 11.80
C ASN A 66 7.13 -19.60 13.11
N GLU A 67 7.69 -20.53 13.87
CA GLU A 67 7.32 -20.73 15.27
C GLU A 67 7.33 -19.41 16.07
N PRO A 68 6.41 -19.21 17.02
CA PRO A 68 5.39 -20.15 17.49
C PRO A 68 4.03 -19.98 16.78
N TYR A 69 4.00 -19.57 15.51
CA TYR A 69 2.73 -19.36 14.82
C TYR A 69 1.95 -20.67 14.64
N GLU A 70 0.71 -20.70 15.14
CA GLU A 70 -0.21 -21.83 14.98
C GLU A 70 -1.16 -21.60 13.80
N MET A 71 -1.09 -22.51 12.82
CA MET A 71 -1.93 -22.43 11.62
C MET A 71 -3.36 -22.90 11.93
N THR A 72 -4.32 -21.95 11.96
CA THR A 72 -5.75 -22.24 12.21
C THR A 72 -6.62 -22.23 10.95
N SER A 73 -6.02 -22.09 9.78
CA SER A 73 -6.71 -22.02 8.48
C SER A 73 -5.98 -22.82 7.40
N PRO A 74 -6.66 -23.18 6.28
CA PRO A 74 -6.00 -23.89 5.17
C PRO A 74 -4.87 -23.09 4.51
N SER A 75 -4.95 -21.75 4.55
CA SER A 75 -3.95 -20.86 4.01
C SER A 75 -3.96 -19.49 4.69
N LEU A 76 -2.87 -18.73 4.51
CA LEU A 76 -2.81 -17.30 4.76
C LEU A 76 -2.58 -16.57 3.44
N THR A 77 -3.23 -15.41 3.28
CA THR A 77 -2.92 -14.47 2.20
C THR A 77 -2.39 -13.16 2.77
N PHE A 78 -1.42 -12.58 2.09
CA PHE A 78 -0.73 -11.36 2.49
C PHE A 78 -1.02 -10.28 1.46
N HIS A 79 -1.88 -9.32 1.77
CA HIS A 79 -2.12 -8.20 0.87
C HIS A 79 -1.03 -7.16 1.10
N VAL A 80 -0.06 -7.11 0.18
CA VAL A 80 1.02 -6.13 0.17
C VAL A 80 0.58 -4.93 -0.64
N ILE A 81 0.46 -3.80 0.05
CA ILE A 81 -0.06 -2.53 -0.45
C ILE A 81 1.05 -1.49 -0.28
N ALA A 82 1.25 -0.67 -1.29
CA ALA A 82 2.20 0.44 -1.29
C ALA A 82 1.48 1.67 -1.84
N ASP A 83 1.55 2.79 -1.15
CA ASP A 83 0.90 4.05 -1.53
C ASP A 83 -0.60 3.88 -1.86
N GLY A 84 -1.27 3.02 -1.09
CA GLY A 84 -2.68 2.68 -1.28
C GLY A 84 -2.99 1.71 -2.42
N GLN A 85 -1.98 1.24 -3.15
CA GLN A 85 -2.14 0.34 -4.30
C GLN A 85 -1.65 -1.08 -4.00
N ILE A 86 -2.36 -2.09 -4.49
CA ILE A 86 -2.00 -3.49 -4.26
C ILE A 86 -0.83 -3.86 -5.17
N ILE A 87 0.32 -4.19 -4.57
CA ILE A 87 1.49 -4.71 -5.29
C ILE A 87 1.37 -6.21 -5.50
N ARG A 88 1.04 -6.94 -4.42
CA ARG A 88 1.08 -8.39 -4.43
C ARG A 88 0.16 -9.01 -3.39
N LYS A 89 -0.29 -10.23 -3.68
CA LYS A 89 -1.03 -11.08 -2.74
C LYS A 89 -0.35 -12.44 -2.57
N PRO A 90 0.82 -12.56 -1.91
CA PRO A 90 1.39 -13.86 -1.63
C PRO A 90 0.42 -14.75 -0.87
N LEU A 91 0.38 -16.02 -1.25
CA LEU A 91 -0.43 -17.04 -0.60
C LEU A 91 0.50 -18.09 0.01
N MET A 92 0.31 -18.36 1.31
CA MET A 92 0.94 -19.47 2.01
C MET A 92 -0.11 -20.54 2.26
N MET A 93 0.06 -21.73 1.67
CA MET A 93 -0.76 -22.89 2.01
C MET A 93 -0.24 -23.53 3.31
N ALA A 94 -1.11 -24.12 4.12
CA ALA A 94 -0.71 -24.86 5.32
C ALA A 94 0.32 -25.96 4.99
N SER A 95 0.18 -26.63 3.84
CA SER A 95 1.12 -27.66 3.37
C SER A 95 2.50 -27.11 2.97
N ALA A 96 2.63 -25.81 2.74
CA ALA A 96 3.89 -25.13 2.45
C ALA A 96 4.60 -24.64 3.72
N TYR A 97 3.88 -24.55 4.84
CA TYR A 97 4.44 -24.27 6.16
C TYR A 97 5.01 -25.55 6.79
N LYS A 98 5.96 -26.16 6.07
CA LYS A 98 6.67 -27.37 6.53
C LYS A 98 7.75 -26.97 7.51
N ASN A 99 8.03 -27.83 8.48
CA ASN A 99 9.05 -27.57 9.51
C ASN A 99 8.83 -26.25 10.27
N LEU A 100 7.58 -25.76 10.30
CA LEU A 100 7.19 -24.55 11.02
C LEU A 100 7.96 -23.30 10.53
N GLU A 101 8.30 -23.26 9.24
CA GLU A 101 8.94 -22.13 8.57
C GLU A 101 8.34 -21.93 7.17
N TRP A 102 8.08 -20.67 6.83
CA TRP A 102 7.73 -20.24 5.48
C TRP A 102 8.28 -18.84 5.24
N LYS A 103 8.86 -18.60 4.06
CA LYS A 103 9.45 -17.31 3.68
C LYS A 103 9.01 -16.92 2.28
N ARG A 104 8.78 -15.62 2.08
CA ARG A 104 8.51 -15.03 0.78
C ARG A 104 9.14 -13.66 0.68
N VAL A 105 9.79 -13.42 -0.44
CA VAL A 105 10.29 -12.09 -0.84
C VAL A 105 9.35 -11.52 -1.89
N VAL A 106 8.92 -10.28 -1.69
CA VAL A 106 8.20 -9.48 -2.68
C VAL A 106 9.17 -8.43 -3.22
N GLU A 107 9.69 -8.69 -4.42
CA GLU A 107 10.65 -7.82 -5.12
C GLU A 107 9.97 -6.64 -5.82
N GLY A 108 8.69 -6.81 -6.20
CA GLY A 108 7.87 -5.74 -6.74
C GLY A 108 6.68 -6.20 -7.56
N LEU A 109 6.29 -5.39 -8.55
CA LEU A 109 5.07 -5.59 -9.32
C LEU A 109 5.32 -6.54 -10.51
N PRO A 110 4.55 -7.62 -10.67
CA PRO A 110 4.67 -8.48 -11.85
C PRO A 110 4.23 -7.73 -13.12
N ALA A 111 5.13 -7.58 -14.09
CA ALA A 111 4.82 -6.91 -15.36
C ALA A 111 4.30 -7.89 -16.43
N GLN A 112 4.94 -9.05 -16.56
CA GLN A 112 4.57 -10.05 -17.55
C GLN A 112 4.61 -11.44 -16.94
N VAL A 113 3.52 -12.19 -17.12
CA VAL A 113 3.37 -13.57 -16.62
C VAL A 113 3.06 -14.55 -17.77
N ASN A 114 3.04 -14.06 -19.01
CA ASN A 114 2.74 -14.89 -20.19
C ASN A 114 4.02 -15.56 -20.70
N GLY A 115 4.22 -16.82 -20.32
CA GLY A 115 5.27 -17.70 -20.84
C GLY A 115 6.14 -18.35 -19.75
N PRO A 116 7.25 -19.01 -20.14
CA PRO A 116 8.18 -19.65 -19.20
C PRO A 116 9.01 -18.64 -18.39
N LYS A 117 9.07 -17.38 -18.83
CA LYS A 117 9.79 -16.29 -18.17
C LYS A 117 8.76 -15.29 -17.65
N SER A 118 8.86 -14.94 -16.37
CA SER A 118 8.11 -13.83 -15.79
C SER A 118 9.05 -12.64 -15.59
N THR A 119 8.52 -11.43 -15.63
CA THR A 119 9.26 -10.22 -15.26
C THR A 119 8.60 -9.54 -14.07
N VAL A 120 9.44 -8.93 -13.24
CA VAL A 120 9.03 -8.10 -12.11
C VAL A 120 9.61 -6.69 -12.32
N LEU A 121 8.82 -5.68 -11.96
CA LEU A 121 9.27 -4.29 -11.84
C LEU A 121 9.67 -4.08 -10.38
N PRO A 122 10.97 -3.93 -10.08
CA PRO A 122 11.44 -3.72 -8.71
C PRO A 122 10.81 -2.48 -8.07
N LEU A 123 10.56 -2.52 -6.77
CA LEU A 123 10.11 -1.34 -6.02
C LEU A 123 11.31 -0.48 -5.65
N THR A 124 11.24 0.81 -5.93
CA THR A 124 12.25 1.81 -5.54
C THR A 124 11.56 2.94 -4.79
N PHE A 125 12.28 3.60 -3.88
CA PHE A 125 11.80 4.87 -3.34
C PHE A 125 12.11 6.00 -4.32
N SER A 126 11.15 6.89 -4.54
CA SER A 126 11.31 8.09 -5.35
C SER A 126 11.09 9.31 -4.48
N GLU A 127 12.01 10.27 -4.52
CA GLU A 127 11.80 11.56 -3.88
C GLU A 127 10.60 12.26 -4.53
N ILE A 128 9.77 12.92 -3.71
CA ILE A 128 8.61 13.66 -4.20
C ILE A 128 9.06 15.09 -4.53
N ALA A 129 8.98 15.48 -5.80
CA ALA A 129 9.25 16.86 -6.20
C ALA A 129 8.12 17.79 -5.70
N TYR A 130 8.46 18.90 -5.06
CA TYR A 130 7.47 19.88 -4.60
C TYR A 130 7.90 21.34 -4.78
N GLY A 131 6.92 22.25 -4.80
CA GLY A 131 7.13 23.69 -4.88
C GLY A 131 5.83 24.49 -4.71
N ASP A 132 5.94 25.82 -4.62
CA ASP A 132 4.81 26.72 -4.40
C ASP A 132 4.23 27.30 -5.71
N ASP A 133 4.89 27.10 -6.84
CA ASP A 133 4.52 27.65 -8.16
C ASP A 133 3.33 26.92 -8.83
N ILE A 134 2.57 26.15 -8.06
CA ILE A 134 1.49 25.30 -8.57
C ILE A 134 0.15 26.02 -8.48
N PRO A 135 -0.68 26.00 -9.53
CA PRO A 135 -1.99 26.64 -9.51
C PRO A 135 -2.88 26.16 -8.34
N LYS A 136 -3.44 27.10 -7.58
CA LYS A 136 -4.34 26.84 -6.45
C LYS A 136 -5.45 25.79 -6.68
N PRO A 137 -6.15 25.72 -7.84
CA PRO A 137 -7.21 24.72 -8.02
C PRO A 137 -6.72 23.27 -7.93
N SER A 138 -5.45 22.99 -8.19
CA SER A 138 -4.86 21.63 -8.12
C SER A 138 -4.43 21.19 -6.72
N ILE A 139 -4.47 22.08 -5.71
CA ILE A 139 -3.99 21.77 -4.37
C ILE A 139 -4.83 20.66 -3.71
N GLY A 140 -6.15 20.65 -3.93
CA GLY A 140 -7.05 19.62 -3.41
C GLY A 140 -6.66 18.23 -3.90
N ASP A 141 -6.52 18.09 -5.22
CA ASP A 141 -6.12 16.83 -5.87
C ASP A 141 -4.74 16.36 -5.41
N HIS A 142 -3.80 17.30 -5.24
CA HIS A 142 -2.46 17.00 -4.71
C HIS A 142 -2.53 16.48 -3.27
N VAL A 143 -3.35 17.10 -2.40
CA VAL A 143 -3.53 16.65 -1.00
C VAL A 143 -4.14 15.25 -0.96
N GLU A 144 -5.12 14.95 -1.81
CA GLU A 144 -5.72 13.61 -1.86
C GLU A 144 -4.73 12.56 -2.36
N THR A 145 -4.02 12.86 -3.45
CA THR A 145 -3.03 11.96 -4.06
C THR A 145 -1.91 11.64 -3.08
N ILE A 146 -1.32 12.68 -2.48
CA ILE A 146 -0.25 12.57 -1.49
C ILE A 146 -0.76 11.93 -0.20
N GLY A 147 -2.01 12.10 0.20
CA GLY A 147 -2.54 11.58 1.47
C GLY A 147 -2.30 10.08 1.71
N LYS A 148 -2.20 9.27 0.64
CA LYS A 148 -1.96 7.81 0.70
C LYS A 148 -0.49 7.42 0.54
N VAL A 149 0.38 8.38 0.18
CA VAL A 149 1.77 8.16 -0.17
C VAL A 149 2.67 8.08 1.08
N GLY A 150 3.77 7.33 0.98
CA GLY A 150 4.71 7.16 2.07
C GLY A 150 4.35 6.01 3.00
N GLU A 151 3.55 5.04 2.55
CA GLU A 151 3.10 3.92 3.38
C GLU A 151 3.20 2.58 2.63
N ILE A 152 3.79 1.58 3.30
CA ILE A 152 3.71 0.17 2.91
C ILE A 152 2.87 -0.56 3.96
N VAL A 153 1.81 -1.22 3.53
CA VAL A 153 0.89 -1.96 4.41
C VAL A 153 0.84 -3.42 3.99
N VAL A 154 1.12 -4.32 4.92
CA VAL A 154 0.92 -5.76 4.73
C VAL A 154 -0.20 -6.23 5.63
N LYS A 155 -1.36 -6.53 5.04
CA LYS A 155 -2.51 -7.11 5.76
C LYS A 155 -2.50 -8.62 5.63
N VAL A 156 -2.63 -9.32 6.74
CA VAL A 156 -2.64 -10.79 6.79
C VAL A 156 -4.06 -11.29 7.01
N TYR A 157 -4.51 -12.23 6.19
CA TYR A 157 -5.84 -12.82 6.31
C TYR A 157 -5.75 -14.34 6.38
N ARG A 158 -6.63 -14.94 7.17
CA ARG A 158 -6.94 -16.37 7.01
C ARG A 158 -7.72 -16.55 5.72
N ALA A 159 -7.35 -17.55 4.94
CA ALA A 159 -7.98 -17.79 3.65
C ALA A 159 -8.19 -19.27 3.37
N ASN A 160 -9.19 -19.54 2.55
CA ASN A 160 -9.28 -20.80 1.81
C ASN A 160 -8.47 -20.67 0.52
N SER A 161 -7.78 -21.74 0.13
CA SER A 161 -7.22 -21.86 -1.22
C SER A 161 -8.01 -22.90 -1.98
N THR A 162 -8.45 -22.55 -3.19
CA THR A 162 -9.31 -23.44 -3.99
C THR A 162 -8.50 -24.14 -5.08
N ARG A 163 -8.21 -23.41 -6.17
CA ARG A 163 -7.64 -23.96 -7.40
C ARG A 163 -6.63 -22.99 -8.00
N LYS A 164 -5.74 -23.55 -8.85
CA LYS A 164 -4.90 -22.74 -9.73
C LYS A 164 -5.82 -21.83 -10.56
N GLY A 165 -5.54 -20.54 -10.52
CA GLY A 165 -6.29 -19.52 -11.23
C GLY A 165 -5.46 -18.89 -12.34
N SER A 166 -6.10 -18.10 -13.19
CA SER A 166 -5.39 -17.18 -14.07
C SER A 166 -4.78 -16.05 -13.24
N PHE A 167 -3.56 -15.66 -13.57
CA PHE A 167 -2.98 -14.44 -13.02
C PHE A 167 -3.48 -13.24 -13.82
N THR A 168 -4.18 -12.33 -13.16
CA THR A 168 -4.44 -11.00 -13.70
C THR A 168 -3.47 -10.04 -13.04
N PRO A 169 -2.58 -9.37 -13.81
CA PRO A 169 -1.75 -8.30 -13.27
C PRO A 169 -2.63 -7.25 -12.58
N SER A 170 -2.20 -6.77 -11.42
CA SER A 170 -2.86 -5.61 -10.83
C SER A 170 -2.58 -4.40 -11.71
N GLU A 171 -3.59 -3.59 -11.97
CA GLU A 171 -3.38 -2.25 -12.47
C GLU A 171 -2.68 -1.46 -11.35
N PHE A 172 -1.43 -1.08 -11.58
CA PHE A 172 -0.71 -0.16 -10.72
C PHE A 172 -0.64 1.16 -11.46
N ALA A 173 -1.31 2.17 -10.93
CA ALA A 173 -1.21 3.53 -11.41
C ALA A 173 0.12 4.09 -10.94
N GLN A 174 1.15 3.92 -11.78
CA GLN A 174 2.44 4.53 -11.53
C GLN A 174 2.25 6.04 -11.40
N THR A 175 2.72 6.58 -10.28
CA THR A 175 2.74 8.01 -10.04
C THR A 175 4.18 8.47 -10.26
N ASP A 176 4.38 9.35 -11.23
CA ASP A 176 5.71 9.87 -11.55
C ASP A 176 6.07 11.00 -10.58
N PHE A 177 6.51 10.61 -9.37
CA PHE A 177 6.85 11.52 -8.27
C PHE A 177 8.06 12.42 -8.55
N ASP A 178 8.91 12.00 -9.47
CA ASP A 178 10.11 12.71 -9.92
C ASP A 178 9.80 13.82 -10.93
N THR A 179 8.79 13.63 -11.78
CA THR A 179 8.40 14.60 -12.82
C THR A 179 7.23 15.48 -12.38
N THR A 180 6.30 14.93 -11.61
CA THR A 180 5.12 15.66 -11.14
C THR A 180 5.48 16.50 -9.93
N LYS A 181 5.39 17.84 -10.06
CA LYS A 181 5.57 18.75 -8.93
C LYS A 181 4.29 18.81 -8.10
N TYR A 182 4.42 18.55 -6.81
CA TYR A 182 3.34 18.67 -5.83
C TYR A 182 3.40 19.98 -5.06
N HIS A 183 2.27 20.46 -4.58
CA HIS A 183 2.23 21.72 -3.84
C HIS A 183 2.79 21.49 -2.42
N THR A 184 3.67 22.37 -1.94
CA THR A 184 4.34 22.25 -0.62
C THR A 184 3.38 21.94 0.52
N LYS A 185 2.23 22.63 0.59
CA LYS A 185 1.15 22.37 1.56
C LYS A 185 0.67 20.90 1.64
N ALA A 186 0.65 20.17 0.51
CA ALA A 186 0.26 18.76 0.51
C ALA A 186 1.31 17.90 1.23
N ILE A 187 2.59 18.20 1.02
CA ILE A 187 3.73 17.45 1.54
C ILE A 187 3.95 17.73 3.03
N VAL A 188 3.90 19.00 3.43
CA VAL A 188 4.21 19.46 4.80
C VAL A 188 3.24 18.86 5.83
N LYS A 189 1.96 18.70 5.48
CA LYS A 189 0.93 18.22 6.43
C LYS A 189 1.28 16.88 7.07
N ASN A 190 1.89 15.96 6.31
CA ASN A 190 2.20 14.60 6.75
C ASN A 190 3.71 14.29 6.75
N ASN A 191 4.55 15.35 6.61
CA ASN A 191 5.99 15.25 6.40
C ASN A 191 6.36 14.17 5.37
N GLN A 192 5.61 14.10 4.27
CA GLN A 192 5.94 13.14 3.21
C GLN A 192 7.19 13.58 2.48
N SER A 193 7.91 12.63 1.91
CA SER A 193 9.20 12.91 1.26
C SER A 193 9.47 11.99 0.09
N HIS A 194 8.93 10.77 0.16
CA HIS A 194 9.14 9.74 -0.84
C HIS A 194 7.82 9.08 -1.18
N GLY A 195 7.67 8.69 -2.43
CA GLY A 195 6.69 7.70 -2.90
C GLY A 195 7.39 6.45 -3.43
N ILE A 196 6.61 5.48 -3.89
CA ILE A 196 7.13 4.28 -4.55
C ILE A 196 7.09 4.44 -6.07
N SER A 197 8.23 4.20 -6.70
CA SER A 197 8.37 4.09 -8.15
C SER A 197 8.71 2.65 -8.55
N LEU A 198 8.58 2.37 -9.85
CA LEU A 198 8.85 1.06 -10.43
C LEU A 198 10.14 1.14 -11.26
N GLY A 199 11.09 0.27 -10.95
CA GLY A 199 12.34 0.15 -11.69
C GLY A 199 12.17 -0.57 -13.03
N ALA A 200 13.28 -0.70 -13.76
CA ALA A 200 13.30 -1.42 -15.03
C ALA A 200 12.92 -2.91 -14.85
N PRO A 201 12.20 -3.53 -15.82
CA PRO A 201 11.83 -4.94 -15.74
C PRO A 201 13.03 -5.86 -15.55
N LYS A 202 12.95 -6.73 -14.54
CA LYS A 202 13.93 -7.78 -14.25
C LYS A 202 13.29 -9.16 -14.44
N LEU A 203 14.07 -10.12 -14.93
CA LEU A 203 13.63 -11.52 -15.01
C LEU A 203 13.36 -12.07 -13.60
N SER A 204 12.25 -12.77 -13.45
CA SER A 204 11.83 -13.41 -12.20
C SER A 204 11.29 -14.81 -12.46
N LYS A 205 11.16 -15.58 -11.37
CA LYS A 205 10.61 -16.93 -11.41
C LYS A 205 9.15 -16.89 -11.86
N ALA A 206 8.74 -17.92 -12.61
CA ALA A 206 7.34 -18.06 -13.02
C ALA A 206 6.41 -18.01 -11.81
N VAL A 207 5.34 -17.23 -11.94
CA VAL A 207 4.33 -17.06 -10.90
C VAL A 207 3.19 -18.02 -11.16
N ILE A 208 2.82 -18.79 -10.13
CA ILE A 208 1.57 -19.55 -10.12
C ILE A 208 0.54 -18.75 -9.31
N ALA A 209 -0.60 -18.45 -9.91
CA ALA A 209 -1.72 -17.81 -9.24
C ALA A 209 -2.70 -18.84 -8.70
N PHE A 210 -3.30 -18.52 -7.56
CA PHE A 210 -4.35 -19.30 -6.93
C PHE A 210 -5.52 -18.38 -6.62
N ALA A 211 -6.73 -18.89 -6.79
CA ALA A 211 -7.91 -18.24 -6.25
C ALA A 211 -8.00 -18.51 -4.75
N SER A 212 -8.26 -17.46 -3.97
CA SER A 212 -8.43 -17.54 -2.52
C SER A 212 -9.55 -16.62 -2.05
N GLU A 213 -10.21 -17.01 -0.97
CA GLU A 213 -11.26 -16.25 -0.31
C GLU A 213 -10.89 -16.03 1.16
N ASN A 214 -11.08 -14.81 1.65
CA ASN A 214 -10.75 -14.43 3.02
C ASN A 214 -11.85 -14.93 3.96
N LEU A 215 -11.49 -15.76 4.94
CA LEU A 215 -12.43 -16.40 5.85
C LEU A 215 -13.16 -15.41 6.76
N ASP A 216 -12.46 -14.35 7.16
CA ASP A 216 -12.95 -13.36 8.12
C ASP A 216 -13.49 -12.09 7.43
N GLY A 217 -13.50 -12.05 6.09
CA GLY A 217 -13.77 -10.85 5.32
C GLY A 217 -12.56 -9.91 5.17
N LEU A 218 -12.72 -8.82 4.41
CA LEU A 218 -11.63 -7.88 4.10
C LEU A 218 -11.33 -6.89 5.22
N ASP A 219 -12.30 -6.65 6.11
CA ASP A 219 -12.21 -5.66 7.19
C ASP A 219 -11.62 -6.24 8.48
N PHE A 220 -11.47 -7.57 8.55
CA PHE A 220 -10.98 -8.29 9.72
C PHE A 220 -9.68 -9.06 9.45
N PRO A 221 -8.59 -8.40 9.02
CA PRO A 221 -7.28 -9.04 8.94
C PRO A 221 -6.81 -9.49 10.34
N ILE A 222 -6.08 -10.61 10.42
CA ILE A 222 -5.53 -11.08 11.70
C ILE A 222 -4.27 -10.31 12.13
N ALA A 223 -3.62 -9.61 11.20
CA ALA A 223 -2.53 -8.68 11.47
C ALA A 223 -2.40 -7.62 10.38
N ILE A 224 -1.97 -6.42 10.76
CA ILE A 224 -1.64 -5.32 9.86
C ILE A 224 -0.24 -4.80 10.23
N TYR A 225 0.71 -4.96 9.32
CA TYR A 225 2.05 -4.38 9.44
C TYR A 225 2.11 -3.11 8.59
N LYS A 226 2.26 -1.96 9.22
CA LYS A 226 2.31 -0.65 8.57
C LYS A 226 3.71 -0.05 8.70
N PHE A 227 4.36 0.21 7.57
CA PHE A 227 5.66 0.88 7.50
C PHE A 227 5.49 2.25 6.87
N MET A 228 5.72 3.29 7.66
CA MET A 228 5.75 4.67 7.20
C MET A 228 7.19 4.98 6.78
N TYR A 229 7.44 5.12 5.48
CA TYR A 229 8.79 5.38 4.99
C TYR A 229 9.00 6.87 4.73
N ARG A 230 10.15 7.38 5.17
CA ARG A 230 10.48 8.82 5.11
C ARG A 230 11.97 9.00 4.92
N SER A 231 12.36 10.12 4.32
CA SER A 231 13.76 10.54 4.27
C SER A 231 14.31 10.73 5.68
N ARG A 232 15.63 10.60 5.84
CA ARG A 232 16.28 10.87 7.13
C ARG A 232 15.99 12.28 7.66
N ALA A 233 15.92 13.27 6.77
CA ALA A 233 15.60 14.64 7.12
C ALA A 233 14.17 14.76 7.67
N ALA A 234 13.20 14.10 7.02
CA ALA A 234 11.81 14.06 7.48
C ALA A 234 11.68 13.32 8.82
N LEU A 235 12.42 12.22 9.04
CA LEU A 235 12.43 11.51 10.32
C LEU A 235 13.02 12.35 11.47
N LYS A 236 14.02 13.19 11.20
CA LYS A 236 14.53 14.18 12.18
C LYS A 236 13.50 15.27 12.48
N SER A 237 12.82 15.79 11.45
CA SER A 237 11.75 16.78 11.61
C SER A 237 10.59 16.25 12.45
N LEU A 238 10.24 14.97 12.27
CA LEU A 238 9.25 14.24 13.06
C LEU A 238 9.74 13.84 14.48
N MET A 239 10.99 14.17 14.84
CA MET A 239 11.64 13.76 16.09
C MET A 239 11.66 12.24 16.34
N VAL A 240 11.54 11.43 15.27
CA VAL A 240 11.66 9.97 15.33
C VAL A 240 13.12 9.56 15.52
N ILE A 241 14.03 10.35 14.92
CA ILE A 241 15.48 10.25 15.08
C ILE A 241 15.96 11.55 15.74
N PRO A 242 16.96 11.50 16.64
CA PRO A 242 17.56 12.72 17.18
C PRO A 242 17.98 13.69 16.08
N ALA A 243 17.59 14.95 16.26
CA ALA A 243 18.08 16.03 15.40
C ALA A 243 19.62 16.09 15.51
N SER A 244 20.28 16.41 14.40
CA SER A 244 21.69 16.80 14.50
C SER A 244 21.79 17.97 15.48
N PRO A 245 22.79 17.99 16.39
CA PRO A 245 22.97 19.16 17.24
C PRO A 245 23.06 20.40 16.36
N SER A 246 22.30 21.43 16.70
CA SER A 246 22.37 22.71 15.98
C SER A 246 23.84 23.14 15.96
N PRO A 247 24.39 23.60 14.83
CA PRO A 247 25.76 24.08 14.78
C PRO A 247 25.94 25.09 15.91
N SER A 248 26.94 24.86 16.77
CA SER A 248 27.26 25.76 17.87
C SER A 248 27.33 27.17 17.30
N PRO A 249 26.67 28.18 17.93
CA PRO A 249 26.68 29.54 17.41
C PRO A 249 28.13 29.91 17.12
N SER A 250 28.41 30.23 15.85
CA SER A 250 29.73 30.70 15.45
C SER A 250 30.12 31.82 16.41
N PRO A 251 31.34 31.82 16.98
CA PRO A 251 31.75 32.83 17.95
C PRO A 251 31.40 34.18 17.36
N SER A 252 30.55 34.93 18.08
CA SER A 252 30.14 36.27 17.67
C SER A 252 31.41 37.02 17.30
N PRO A 253 31.49 37.65 16.11
CA PRO A 253 32.70 38.34 15.69
C PRO A 253 33.12 39.26 16.83
N SER A 254 34.32 39.02 17.38
CA SER A 254 34.84 39.85 18.45
C SER A 254 34.69 41.31 18.00
N PRO A 255 34.16 42.19 18.86
CA PRO A 255 33.99 43.59 18.50
C PRO A 255 35.34 44.08 17.99
N SER A 256 35.39 44.39 16.69
CA SER A 256 36.54 45.03 16.09
C SER A 256 36.86 46.24 16.98
N PRO A 257 38.11 46.42 17.43
CA PRO A 257 38.47 47.57 18.25
C PRO A 257 38.02 48.82 17.51
N SER A 258 37.06 49.49 18.13
CA SER A 258 36.45 50.71 17.64
C SER A 258 37.56 51.74 17.45
N THR A 259 37.88 52.05 16.20
CA THR A 259 38.61 53.26 15.87
C THR A 259 37.76 54.43 16.35
N GLU A 260 38.38 55.20 17.23
CA GLU A 260 37.92 56.42 17.89
C GLU A 260 37.30 57.43 16.90
N PRO A 261 36.14 58.04 17.21
CA PRO A 261 35.50 59.02 16.33
C PRO A 261 36.06 60.43 16.56
N GLU A 262 36.51 61.06 15.49
CA GLU A 262 36.70 62.52 15.39
C GLU A 262 35.31 63.22 15.41
N PRO A 263 35.15 64.37 16.06
CA PRO A 263 33.88 65.09 16.13
C PRO A 263 33.65 65.94 14.87
N GLU A 264 32.42 66.49 14.78
CA GLU A 264 31.86 67.37 13.73
C GLU A 264 31.06 66.60 12.66
N SER A 265 29.82 66.92 12.33
CA SER A 265 29.04 68.14 12.50
C SER A 265 27.55 67.81 12.28
N GLU A 266 26.69 68.56 12.97
CA GLU A 266 25.24 68.51 12.87
C GLU A 266 24.75 68.87 11.46
N SER A 267 23.84 68.07 10.89
CA SER A 267 22.75 68.64 10.09
C SER A 267 21.57 67.67 10.00
N SER A 268 20.39 68.24 10.21
CA SER A 268 19.06 67.64 10.16
C SER A 268 18.80 66.84 8.88
N LEU A 269 17.98 65.79 8.99
CA LEU A 269 16.68 65.76 8.32
C LEU A 269 15.83 64.58 8.82
N ASN A 270 14.64 64.97 9.25
CA ASN A 270 13.57 64.16 9.78
C ASN A 270 12.91 63.39 8.62
N ALA A 271 12.92 62.05 8.64
CA ALA A 271 12.09 61.24 7.75
C ALA A 271 11.68 59.94 8.44
N SER A 272 10.37 59.83 8.70
CA SER A 272 9.68 58.68 9.29
C SER A 272 9.84 57.41 8.44
N PRO A 273 10.03 56.22 9.05
CA PRO A 273 10.00 54.97 8.31
C PRO A 273 8.55 54.55 7.99
N PRO A 274 8.30 53.92 6.82
CA PRO A 274 7.00 53.40 6.45
C PRO A 274 6.65 52.17 7.31
N SER A 275 5.42 52.17 7.80
CA SER A 275 4.77 51.10 8.54
C SER A 275 4.88 49.75 7.83
N THR A 276 5.60 48.82 8.45
CA THR A 276 5.65 47.40 8.11
C THR A 276 4.26 46.78 8.20
N PRO A 277 3.78 46.02 7.20
CA PRO A 277 2.53 45.29 7.31
C PRO A 277 2.69 44.19 8.36
N SER A 278 1.89 44.29 9.41
CA SER A 278 1.77 43.29 10.47
C SER A 278 1.34 41.95 9.89
N LEU A 279 2.22 40.94 10.01
CA LEU A 279 1.90 39.54 9.76
C LEU A 279 0.72 39.10 10.64
N PRO A 280 -0.20 38.26 10.14
CA PRO A 280 -1.28 37.72 10.94
C PRO A 280 -0.69 36.91 12.10
N ARG A 281 -1.06 37.33 13.31
CA ARG A 281 -0.73 36.73 14.60
C ARG A 281 -0.99 35.22 14.53
N LEU A 282 0.07 34.43 14.63
CA LEU A 282 -0.02 32.99 14.89
C LEU A 282 -0.87 32.83 16.16
N THR A 283 -2.05 32.23 16.01
CA THR A 283 -2.85 31.75 17.15
C THR A 283 -1.97 30.83 17.97
N SER A 284 -1.92 31.05 19.28
CA SER A 284 -1.03 30.30 20.16
C SER A 284 -1.34 28.82 20.08
N ILE A 285 -0.33 27.97 20.31
CA ILE A 285 -0.49 26.51 20.38
C ILE A 285 -1.63 26.13 21.35
N GLU A 286 -1.81 26.92 22.42
CA GLU A 286 -2.91 26.78 23.38
C GLU A 286 -4.30 27.01 22.78
N GLU A 287 -4.48 27.93 21.84
CA GLU A 287 -5.76 28.15 21.15
C GLU A 287 -6.11 26.96 20.23
N PHE A 288 -5.10 26.37 19.59
CA PHE A 288 -5.29 25.16 18.77
C PHE A 288 -5.67 23.94 19.61
N GLU A 289 -4.99 23.74 20.75
CA GLU A 289 -5.33 22.65 21.68
C GLU A 289 -6.71 22.83 22.31
N ARG A 290 -7.10 24.07 22.62
CA ARG A 290 -8.44 24.39 23.11
C ARG A 290 -9.51 24.09 22.07
N GLN A 291 -9.30 24.45 20.80
CA GLN A 291 -10.23 24.14 19.72
C GLN A 291 -10.41 22.62 19.54
N GLN A 292 -9.32 21.85 19.56
CA GLN A 292 -9.42 20.39 19.45
C GLN A 292 -10.17 19.75 20.64
N LYS A 293 -10.01 20.30 21.84
CA LYS A 293 -10.73 19.84 23.02
C LYS A 293 -12.23 20.15 22.92
N GLU A 294 -12.61 21.33 22.43
CA GLU A 294 -14.01 21.72 22.20
C GLU A 294 -14.66 20.83 21.13
N ASP A 295 -13.97 20.58 20.00
CA ASP A 295 -14.46 19.71 18.93
C ASP A 295 -14.66 18.25 19.41
N ARG A 296 -13.74 17.75 20.24
CA ARG A 296 -13.84 16.42 20.85
C ARG A 296 -15.02 16.32 21.83
N GLU A 297 -15.29 17.35 22.61
CA GLU A 297 -16.46 17.39 23.51
C GLU A 297 -17.78 17.42 22.73
N ILE A 298 -17.86 18.23 21.67
CA ILE A 298 -19.04 18.31 20.78
C ILE A 298 -19.32 16.94 20.17
N PHE A 299 -18.27 16.26 19.69
CA PHE A 299 -18.39 14.92 19.12
C PHE A 299 -18.93 13.89 20.14
N MET A 300 -18.40 13.89 21.37
CA MET A 300 -18.83 12.99 22.43
C MET A 300 -20.28 13.28 22.89
N ARG A 301 -20.68 14.55 22.90
CA ARG A 301 -22.05 14.97 23.23
C ARG A 301 -23.06 14.51 22.18
N LEU A 302 -22.71 14.63 20.89
CA LEU A 302 -23.53 14.12 19.77
C LEU A 302 -23.72 12.60 19.83
N HIS A 303 -22.69 11.86 20.25
CA HIS A 303 -22.76 10.40 20.38
C HIS A 303 -23.67 9.95 21.54
N ARG A 304 -23.66 10.67 22.67
CA ARG A 304 -24.55 10.35 23.80
C ARG A 304 -26.04 10.54 23.49
N MET A 305 -26.39 11.39 22.53
CA MET A 305 -27.78 11.64 22.15
C MET A 305 -28.39 10.57 21.22
N ARG A 306 -27.58 9.67 20.64
CA ARG A 306 -28.07 8.66 19.68
C ARG A 306 -28.28 7.26 20.26
N VAL A 307 -28.01 7.06 21.55
CA VAL A 307 -28.17 5.77 22.22
C VAL A 307 -29.32 5.84 23.22
N THR A 308 -30.55 5.84 22.71
CA THR A 308 -31.71 5.38 23.49
C THR A 308 -32.24 4.12 22.81
N PRO A 309 -32.06 2.92 23.39
CA PRO A 309 -32.64 1.71 22.83
C PRO A 309 -34.16 1.72 23.04
N ASN A 310 -34.89 1.57 21.94
CA ASN A 310 -36.34 1.36 21.95
C ASN A 310 -36.58 -0.14 22.22
N PRO A 311 -37.26 -0.54 23.32
CA PRO A 311 -37.48 -1.95 23.61
C PRO A 311 -38.68 -2.47 22.82
N THR A 312 -38.42 -3.11 21.67
CA THR A 312 -39.47 -3.84 20.94
C THR A 312 -39.52 -5.29 21.44
N THR A 313 -40.50 -5.55 22.29
CA THR A 313 -40.94 -6.88 22.71
C THR A 313 -41.52 -7.66 21.53
N VAL A 314 -41.02 -8.88 21.28
CA VAL A 314 -41.60 -9.82 20.32
C VAL A 314 -41.96 -11.12 21.04
N PRO A 315 -43.19 -11.66 20.91
CA PRO A 315 -43.61 -12.87 21.62
C PRO A 315 -43.08 -14.15 20.98
N SER A 316 -42.74 -15.12 21.83
CA SER A 316 -42.38 -16.49 21.46
C SER A 316 -43.60 -17.27 20.96
N ILE A 317 -43.44 -17.97 19.84
CA ILE A 317 -44.37 -19.01 19.39
C ILE A 317 -43.61 -20.33 19.39
N GLU A 318 -44.05 -21.24 20.25
CA GLU A 318 -43.66 -22.65 20.25
C GLU A 318 -44.41 -23.38 19.14
N THR A 319 -43.67 -24.11 18.29
CA THR A 319 -44.28 -25.08 17.37
C THR A 319 -43.53 -26.41 17.48
N THR A 320 -44.11 -27.34 18.24
CA THR A 320 -43.75 -28.75 18.25
C THR A 320 -44.35 -29.44 17.02
N THR A 321 -43.53 -30.01 16.14
CA THR A 321 -44.00 -30.89 15.05
C THR A 321 -43.29 -32.23 15.11
N LYS A 322 -44.08 -33.29 15.35
CA LYS A 322 -43.71 -34.71 15.32
C LYS A 322 -43.14 -35.12 13.95
N ILE A 323 -41.96 -35.76 13.98
CA ILE A 323 -41.33 -36.39 12.81
C ILE A 323 -41.92 -37.80 12.63
N LYS A 324 -42.41 -38.07 11.41
CA LYS A 324 -42.89 -39.37 10.92
C LYS A 324 -41.78 -39.99 10.04
N PRO A 325 -41.54 -41.31 10.09
CA PRO A 325 -40.44 -41.91 9.33
C PRO A 325 -40.76 -42.03 7.83
N GLU A 326 -39.70 -41.81 7.06
CA GLU A 326 -39.55 -41.76 5.60
C GLU A 326 -39.65 -43.15 4.94
N PRO A 327 -40.36 -43.30 3.79
CA PRO A 327 -40.33 -44.52 3.00
C PRO A 327 -39.27 -44.50 1.89
N ALA A 328 -38.84 -45.70 1.53
CA ALA A 328 -37.73 -46.04 0.65
C ALA A 328 -37.70 -45.34 -0.73
N ILE A 329 -36.48 -44.95 -1.11
CA ILE A 329 -36.08 -44.34 -2.38
C ILE A 329 -36.18 -45.37 -3.51
N MET A 330 -37.03 -45.08 -4.51
CA MET A 330 -37.02 -45.77 -5.81
C MET A 330 -36.07 -45.06 -6.79
N PRO A 331 -35.42 -45.79 -7.72
CA PRO A 331 -34.48 -45.20 -8.67
C PRO A 331 -35.20 -44.35 -9.74
N SER A 332 -34.64 -43.17 -10.01
CA SER A 332 -35.13 -42.21 -11.00
C SER A 332 -34.98 -42.72 -12.45
N PRO A 333 -35.90 -42.37 -13.36
CA PRO A 333 -35.80 -42.76 -14.77
C PRO A 333 -34.77 -41.91 -15.53
N VAL A 334 -34.04 -42.58 -16.43
CA VAL A 334 -33.07 -42.00 -17.36
C VAL A 334 -33.79 -41.11 -18.38
N ILE A 335 -33.56 -39.80 -18.30
CA ILE A 335 -34.03 -38.83 -19.30
C ILE A 335 -33.05 -38.84 -20.48
N LYS A 336 -33.52 -39.31 -21.64
CA LYS A 336 -32.82 -39.17 -22.92
C LYS A 336 -33.00 -37.73 -23.42
N SER A 337 -31.91 -37.01 -23.59
CA SER A 337 -31.91 -35.66 -24.18
C SER A 337 -32.14 -35.74 -25.69
N GLU A 338 -33.28 -35.23 -26.14
CA GLU A 338 -33.67 -35.07 -27.54
C GLU A 338 -33.03 -33.79 -28.12
N LYS A 339 -32.37 -33.92 -29.28
CA LYS A 339 -31.70 -32.81 -29.99
C LYS A 339 -32.75 -31.90 -30.64
N VAL A 340 -32.93 -30.70 -30.08
CA VAL A 340 -33.73 -29.64 -30.69
C VAL A 340 -32.98 -29.03 -31.88
N ALA A 341 -33.58 -29.10 -33.06
CA ALA A 341 -33.09 -28.47 -34.27
C ALA A 341 -33.40 -26.97 -34.26
N THR A 342 -32.38 -26.15 -34.50
CA THR A 342 -32.50 -24.68 -34.65
C THR A 342 -33.19 -24.30 -35.97
N PRO A 343 -34.12 -23.32 -35.97
CA PRO A 343 -34.74 -22.83 -37.19
C PRO A 343 -33.79 -21.95 -38.02
N LYS A 344 -33.75 -22.19 -39.34
CA LYS A 344 -33.05 -21.36 -40.33
C LYS A 344 -33.84 -20.07 -40.58
N VAL A 345 -33.31 -18.94 -40.17
CA VAL A 345 -33.80 -17.61 -40.56
C VAL A 345 -33.20 -17.26 -41.93
N LYS A 346 -34.07 -17.17 -42.96
CA LYS A 346 -33.75 -16.55 -44.26
C LYS A 346 -33.74 -15.03 -44.06
N ARG A 347 -32.61 -14.39 -44.35
CA ARG A 347 -32.50 -12.92 -44.43
C ARG A 347 -32.37 -12.56 -45.91
N GLU A 348 -33.32 -11.78 -46.41
CA GLU A 348 -33.29 -11.19 -47.74
C GLU A 348 -32.12 -10.21 -47.88
N ARG A 349 -31.62 -10.15 -49.11
CA ARG A 349 -30.42 -9.46 -49.56
C ARG A 349 -30.89 -8.32 -50.44
N GLU A 350 -30.59 -7.08 -50.05
CA GLU A 350 -30.65 -5.92 -50.95
C GLU A 350 -29.22 -5.48 -51.30
N ASP A 351 -29.10 -5.07 -52.56
CA ASP A 351 -27.87 -4.81 -53.29
C ASP A 351 -27.16 -3.52 -52.85
N ALA A 352 -25.84 -3.62 -52.67
CA ALA A 352 -24.91 -2.51 -52.92
C ALA A 352 -23.49 -3.08 -53.12
N SER A 353 -22.92 -2.81 -54.29
CA SER A 353 -21.52 -3.02 -54.64
C SER A 353 -20.61 -2.13 -53.78
N PRO A 354 -19.38 -2.59 -53.43
CA PRO A 354 -18.23 -2.13 -54.23
C PRO A 354 -17.05 -3.14 -54.37
N THR A 355 -16.36 -2.97 -55.50
CA THR A 355 -14.95 -3.19 -55.87
C THR A 355 -14.03 -4.10 -55.03
N PRO A 356 -13.28 -5.05 -55.66
CA PRO A 356 -12.39 -5.97 -54.95
C PRO A 356 -10.99 -5.38 -54.67
N ALA A 357 -10.57 -5.39 -53.40
CA ALA A 357 -9.18 -5.15 -52.99
C ALA A 357 -8.37 -6.47 -52.95
N PRO A 358 -7.05 -6.45 -53.24
CA PRO A 358 -6.24 -7.66 -53.38
C PRO A 358 -5.91 -8.32 -52.02
N LYS A 359 -6.13 -9.63 -51.98
CA LYS A 359 -5.85 -10.51 -50.83
C LYS A 359 -4.34 -10.59 -50.55
N LYS A 360 -3.90 -10.06 -49.40
CA LYS A 360 -2.55 -10.32 -48.86
C LYS A 360 -2.47 -11.76 -48.36
N LYS A 361 -1.61 -12.56 -48.98
CA LYS A 361 -1.26 -13.93 -48.55
C LYS A 361 -0.55 -13.85 -47.19
N LYS A 362 -1.06 -14.55 -46.18
CA LYS A 362 -0.35 -14.77 -44.91
C LYS A 362 0.78 -15.77 -45.16
N LEU A 363 2.02 -15.30 -45.16
CA LEU A 363 3.20 -16.15 -45.03
C LEU A 363 3.20 -16.73 -43.60
N LYS A 364 3.12 -18.06 -43.49
CA LYS A 364 3.54 -18.78 -42.27
C LYS A 364 5.06 -18.82 -42.29
N VAL A 365 5.69 -17.99 -41.46
CA VAL A 365 7.12 -18.13 -41.14
C VAL A 365 7.21 -19.12 -39.99
N THR A 366 7.66 -20.33 -40.29
CA THR A 366 8.06 -21.32 -39.29
C THR A 366 9.55 -21.11 -39.06
N THR A 367 9.92 -20.42 -37.98
CA THR A 367 11.31 -20.37 -37.55
C THR A 367 11.59 -21.62 -36.72
N ILE A 368 12.37 -22.51 -37.30
CA ILE A 368 13.02 -23.62 -36.60
C ILE A 368 14.22 -22.99 -35.90
N ILE A 369 14.25 -23.07 -34.56
CA ILE A 369 15.44 -22.75 -33.78
C ILE A 369 16.02 -24.09 -33.36
N ASP A 370 17.15 -24.42 -33.97
CA ASP A 370 18.04 -25.49 -33.57
C ASP A 370 18.79 -25.03 -32.31
N LEU A 371 18.75 -25.83 -31.25
CA LEU A 371 19.51 -25.64 -30.03
C LEU A 371 20.26 -26.95 -29.78
N THR A 372 21.32 -27.13 -30.54
CA THR A 372 22.43 -28.01 -30.20
C THR A 372 23.68 -27.15 -30.12
N GLU A 373 24.62 -27.57 -29.25
CA GLU A 373 25.84 -26.86 -28.83
C GLU A 373 25.59 -25.84 -27.71
N ASP A 374 26.37 -25.77 -26.65
CA ASP A 374 27.41 -26.60 -26.04
C ASP A 374 27.65 -25.89 -24.71
N ASP A 375 27.70 -26.59 -23.59
CA ASP A 375 28.35 -26.02 -22.39
C ASP A 375 28.91 -27.17 -21.55
N GLU A 376 30.24 -27.24 -21.64
CA GLU A 376 31.10 -28.20 -20.98
C GLU A 376 31.09 -28.05 -19.46
N GLU A 377 31.06 -29.20 -18.80
CA GLU A 377 31.28 -29.37 -17.37
C GLU A 377 32.66 -28.85 -16.96
N SER A 378 32.72 -27.81 -16.12
CA SER A 378 33.91 -27.51 -15.34
C SER A 378 33.75 -28.06 -13.92
N ALA A 379 34.51 -29.11 -13.65
CA ALA A 379 34.66 -29.75 -12.35
C ALA A 379 35.22 -28.78 -11.29
N ILE A 380 34.61 -28.77 -10.11
CA ILE A 380 35.19 -28.18 -8.90
C ILE A 380 35.94 -29.30 -8.18
N VAL A 381 37.27 -29.17 -8.12
CA VAL A 381 38.14 -29.94 -7.24
C VAL A 381 38.08 -29.29 -5.86
N VAL A 382 37.83 -30.12 -4.86
CA VAL A 382 37.91 -29.80 -3.43
C VAL A 382 39.35 -30.07 -2.99
N GLU A 383 40.02 -29.06 -2.45
CA GLU A 383 41.03 -29.19 -1.39
C GLU A 383 40.97 -27.97 -0.46
#